data_AF-A0A2T4TMS8-F1
#
_entry.id   AF-A0A2T4TMS8-F1
#
_cell.length_a   1.000
_cell.length_b   1.000
_cell.length_c   1.000
_cell.angle_alpha   90.00
_cell.angle_beta   90.00
_cell.angle_gamma   90.00
#
_symmetry.space_group_name_H-M   'P 1'
#
loop_
_entity.id
_entity.type
_entity.pdbx_description
1 polymer ?
#
loop_
_entity_poly.entity_id
_entity_poly.type
_entity_poly.pdbx_seq_one_letter_code
_entity_poly.pdbx_strand_id
1 'polypeptide(L)'
;MTDNRQYENSVPDFEHYYMNHVQLLANIIDPNMLYAEWARATGKTEGVIVPRLIRVVNDMPGELSFLVHKTYVALMTNIWPNIQASFSRPVIVNGKQRAMLEYGIDYVVGEAKLPSHFRRPRYPIAYAKHSIIFRNGAHLQLVSSDQPESVAGRNAVHAFVEEMKHNSGEKLKSRLFPSLRGGSADIRRSAYYEGVTGVSDTARVDLGEDDWFEEYENKMDRWLIEEIASVSLAINQSLYRQFTLQRELRKTKNPITMEKIRLENERLNAFVARWKPRLADMRRNAIYYIRASSFCNKDILGPKFFKTQLDTLDMDEFLTAICAIRHKEVTNKFFTTYDRERHQFKDSYIYDQILKLNLKDHFTLTARYLRHYDKREPLYIGYDPGNFQSLIVGQKKEYGRRFDIIKEFWAYIPDDQQNLAQQVFSFFGTDAVNKVIHLYPDRAGNKTKEELEQITTDSLTMKAALESYGFSVFLYNDGAPTIYHWQQFRLCQLLFAEKLPQLPKVRVDENECPNLCSAILVSPLKKTNGRIELDKSSEKKEELKRRPGLTTQLPSAMIYLLYGLYSDIIKKELSSLPDDLPENITI
;
A
#
# COMPACT_ATOMS: atom_id res chain seq x y z
N MET A 1 -20.75 37.33 -18.56
CA MET A 1 -21.98 36.50 -18.48
C MET A 1 -22.73 36.51 -19.82
N THR A 2 -22.03 36.40 -20.95
CA THR A 2 -22.61 36.60 -22.30
C THR A 2 -21.83 35.87 -23.40
N ASP A 3 -21.40 34.62 -23.17
CA ASP A 3 -20.86 33.77 -24.26
C ASP A 3 -21.24 32.28 -24.18
N ASN A 4 -21.93 31.82 -23.13
CA ASN A 4 -22.24 30.39 -22.95
C ASN A 4 -23.58 29.91 -23.55
N ARG A 5 -24.39 30.79 -24.16
CA ARG A 5 -25.76 30.43 -24.58
C ARG A 5 -25.89 29.86 -26.01
N GLN A 6 -24.80 29.75 -26.78
CA GLN A 6 -24.87 29.15 -28.12
C GLN A 6 -24.57 27.65 -28.18
N TYR A 7 -24.10 27.02 -27.09
CA TYR A 7 -23.81 25.58 -27.06
C TYR A 7 -24.97 24.69 -26.57
N GLU A 8 -26.05 25.26 -26.03
CA GLU A 8 -27.13 24.49 -25.38
C GLU A 8 -28.15 23.84 -26.34
N ASN A 9 -28.10 24.11 -27.65
CA ASN A 9 -29.13 23.66 -28.60
C ASN A 9 -28.67 22.64 -29.66
N SER A 10 -27.59 21.90 -29.40
CA SER A 10 -27.27 20.67 -30.12
C SER A 10 -26.63 19.71 -29.12
N VAL A 11 -27.15 18.52 -28.82
CA VAL A 11 -27.12 17.33 -29.69
C VAL A 11 -27.94 16.20 -29.00
N PRO A 12 -28.94 15.56 -29.63
CA PRO A 12 -29.68 14.44 -29.03
C PRO A 12 -28.95 13.09 -28.99
N ASP A 13 -27.76 12.97 -29.63
CA ASP A 13 -27.06 11.69 -29.86
C ASP A 13 -25.79 11.47 -29.01
N PHE A 14 -25.28 12.48 -28.31
CA PHE A 14 -24.10 12.34 -27.42
C PHE A 14 -24.48 12.67 -25.98
N GLU A 15 -24.13 11.77 -25.07
CA GLU A 15 -24.21 12.00 -23.64
C GLU A 15 -23.08 12.91 -23.17
N HIS A 16 -23.43 13.98 -22.45
CA HIS A 16 -22.45 14.85 -21.82
C HIS A 16 -22.01 14.23 -20.49
N TYR A 17 -20.73 13.84 -20.41
CA TYR A 17 -20.15 13.24 -19.21
C TYR A 17 -19.04 14.13 -18.66
N TYR A 18 -19.23 14.62 -17.43
CA TYR A 18 -18.20 15.38 -16.74
C TYR A 18 -17.05 14.45 -16.31
N MET A 19 -15.83 14.83 -16.65
CA MET A 19 -14.59 14.28 -16.09
C MET A 19 -13.73 15.44 -15.62
N ASN A 20 -13.13 15.31 -14.44
CA ASN A 20 -12.08 16.24 -14.04
C ASN A 20 -10.83 16.07 -14.91
N HIS A 21 -9.88 17.00 -14.78
CA HIS A 21 -8.70 17.02 -15.63
C HIS A 21 -7.87 15.71 -15.57
N VAL A 22 -7.71 15.11 -14.39
CA VAL A 22 -6.87 13.92 -14.22
C VAL A 22 -7.58 12.65 -14.72
N GLN A 23 -8.90 12.59 -14.62
CA GLN A 23 -9.74 11.59 -15.28
C GLN A 23 -9.63 11.68 -16.80
N LEU A 24 -9.67 12.89 -17.36
CA LEU A 24 -9.48 13.09 -18.80
C LEU A 24 -8.11 12.59 -19.25
N LEU A 25 -7.02 12.95 -18.54
CA LEU A 25 -5.67 12.48 -18.87
C LEU A 25 -5.58 10.95 -18.88
N ALA A 26 -6.07 10.29 -17.82
CA ALA A 26 -6.08 8.83 -17.74
C ALA A 26 -6.84 8.18 -18.90
N ASN A 27 -7.97 8.75 -19.32
CA ASN A 27 -8.81 8.23 -20.41
C ASN A 27 -8.30 8.58 -21.81
N ILE A 28 -7.59 9.70 -21.98
CA ILE A 28 -6.99 10.09 -23.26
C ILE A 28 -5.74 9.26 -23.53
N ILE A 29 -4.88 9.10 -22.52
CA ILE A 29 -3.63 8.35 -22.65
C ILE A 29 -3.94 6.87 -22.80
N ASP A 30 -4.76 6.32 -21.90
CA ASP A 30 -5.27 4.95 -21.93
C ASP A 30 -4.18 3.90 -22.25
N PRO A 31 -3.11 3.83 -21.43
CA PRO A 31 -1.91 3.02 -21.67
C PRO A 31 -2.19 1.51 -21.51
N ASN A 32 -1.19 0.63 -21.55
CA ASN A 32 -1.32 -0.77 -21.14
C ASN A 32 -1.35 -0.91 -19.62
N MET A 33 -0.39 -0.29 -18.93
CA MET A 33 -0.33 -0.24 -17.47
C MET A 33 -0.65 1.17 -16.98
N LEU A 34 -1.70 1.29 -16.18
CA LEU A 34 -2.16 2.55 -15.58
C LEU A 34 -2.13 2.44 -14.07
N TYR A 35 -1.35 3.30 -13.41
CA TYR A 35 -1.27 3.42 -11.96
C TYR A 35 -1.69 4.82 -11.54
N ALA A 36 -2.88 4.93 -10.95
CA ALA A 36 -3.46 6.20 -10.51
C ALA A 36 -3.41 6.31 -8.98
N GLU A 37 -2.44 7.09 -8.48
CA GLU A 37 -2.30 7.46 -7.06
C GLU A 37 -3.07 8.75 -6.81
N TRP A 38 -4.37 8.64 -6.62
CA TRP A 38 -5.24 9.80 -6.46
C TRP A 38 -5.82 9.85 -5.05
N ALA A 39 -5.79 11.03 -4.45
CA ALA A 39 -6.38 11.32 -3.15
C ALA A 39 -7.87 10.93 -3.09
N ARG A 40 -8.45 10.97 -1.89
CA ARG A 40 -9.88 10.70 -1.68
C ARG A 40 -10.75 11.67 -2.48
N ALA A 41 -11.98 11.27 -2.79
CA ALA A 41 -12.95 12.12 -3.52
C ALA A 41 -12.51 12.64 -4.91
N THR A 42 -11.47 12.05 -5.52
CA THR A 42 -11.02 12.36 -6.90
C THR A 42 -11.81 11.61 -7.98
N GLY A 43 -12.60 10.61 -7.59
CA GLY A 43 -13.41 9.78 -8.51
C GLY A 43 -12.60 8.68 -9.20
N LYS A 44 -11.82 7.91 -8.44
CA LYS A 44 -10.98 6.79 -8.92
C LYS A 44 -11.78 5.70 -9.64
N THR A 45 -12.75 5.10 -8.95
CA THR A 45 -13.54 3.98 -9.49
C THR A 45 -14.40 4.42 -10.67
N GLU A 46 -15.16 5.51 -10.54
CA GLU A 46 -16.02 6.00 -11.62
C GLU A 46 -15.23 6.58 -12.81
N GLY A 47 -14.11 7.25 -12.56
CA GLY A 47 -13.36 7.97 -13.60
C GLY A 47 -12.25 7.17 -14.27
N VAL A 48 -11.76 6.08 -13.64
CA VAL A 48 -10.66 5.26 -14.17
C VAL A 48 -11.10 3.82 -14.36
N ILE A 49 -11.50 3.14 -13.27
CA ILE A 49 -11.78 1.70 -13.30
C ILE A 49 -12.96 1.39 -14.22
N VAL A 50 -14.09 2.07 -14.05
CA VAL A 50 -15.32 1.79 -14.82
C VAL A 50 -15.14 2.03 -16.32
N PRO A 51 -14.65 3.19 -16.81
CA PRO A 51 -14.45 3.42 -18.24
C PRO A 51 -13.47 2.42 -18.85
N ARG A 52 -12.40 2.11 -18.10
CA ARG A 52 -11.36 1.21 -18.58
C ARG A 52 -11.81 -0.25 -18.59
N LEU A 53 -12.57 -0.68 -17.59
CA LEU A 53 -13.22 -1.99 -17.54
C LEU A 53 -14.11 -2.19 -18.76
N ILE A 54 -14.94 -1.21 -19.11
CA ILE A 54 -15.80 -1.29 -20.31
C ILE A 54 -14.97 -1.41 -21.58
N ARG A 55 -13.86 -0.66 -21.70
CA ARG A 55 -12.97 -0.76 -22.87
C ARG A 55 -12.30 -2.14 -22.96
N VAL A 56 -11.74 -2.62 -21.85
CA VAL A 56 -11.07 -3.94 -21.76
C VAL A 56 -12.04 -5.07 -22.09
N VAL A 57 -13.24 -5.08 -21.51
CA VAL A 57 -14.27 -6.08 -21.76
C VAL A 57 -14.68 -6.11 -23.23
N ASN A 58 -14.81 -4.95 -23.88
CA ASN A 58 -15.19 -4.86 -25.29
C ASN A 58 -14.05 -5.24 -26.24
N ASP A 59 -12.81 -4.90 -25.90
CA ASP A 59 -11.63 -5.17 -26.74
C ASP A 59 -11.16 -6.63 -26.64
N MET A 60 -11.41 -7.29 -25.51
CA MET A 60 -11.03 -8.69 -25.26
C MET A 60 -12.25 -9.57 -24.89
N PRO A 61 -13.22 -9.75 -25.80
CA PRO A 61 -14.46 -10.47 -25.51
C PRO A 61 -14.24 -11.97 -25.32
N GLY A 62 -14.86 -12.55 -24.29
CA GLY A 62 -14.74 -13.99 -23.97
C GLY A 62 -13.58 -14.33 -23.03
N GLU A 63 -12.70 -13.37 -22.74
CA GLU A 63 -11.48 -13.61 -21.97
C GLU A 63 -11.65 -13.26 -20.49
N LEU A 64 -10.75 -13.79 -19.65
CA LEU A 64 -10.74 -13.62 -18.21
C LEU A 64 -9.92 -12.39 -17.80
N SER A 65 -10.47 -11.50 -16.98
CA SER A 65 -9.76 -10.44 -16.27
C SER A 65 -9.96 -10.58 -14.76
N PHE A 66 -9.05 -10.02 -13.98
CA PHE A 66 -9.15 -10.03 -12.52
C PHE A 66 -9.61 -8.68 -11.97
N LEU A 67 -10.46 -8.70 -10.95
CA LEU A 67 -10.71 -7.57 -10.06
C LEU A 67 -10.14 -7.92 -8.69
N VAL A 68 -9.13 -7.16 -8.28
CA VAL A 68 -8.20 -7.51 -7.21
C VAL A 68 -8.32 -6.52 -6.05
N HIS A 69 -8.31 -7.06 -4.84
CA HIS A 69 -8.22 -6.29 -3.61
C HIS A 69 -7.58 -7.16 -2.51
N LYS A 70 -7.22 -6.57 -1.36
CA LYS A 70 -6.67 -7.30 -0.21
C LYS A 70 -7.57 -8.47 0.20
N THR A 71 -8.83 -8.17 0.49
CA THR A 71 -9.82 -9.15 0.99
C THR A 71 -11.02 -9.32 0.05
N TYR A 72 -11.58 -10.54 0.01
CA TYR A 72 -12.83 -10.84 -0.69
C TYR A 72 -14.03 -10.09 -0.14
N VAL A 73 -14.07 -9.86 1.18
CA VAL A 73 -15.17 -9.14 1.83
C VAL A 73 -15.27 -7.73 1.25
N ALA A 74 -14.17 -7.00 1.19
CA ALA A 74 -14.18 -5.64 0.62
C ALA A 74 -14.56 -5.61 -0.86
N LEU A 75 -14.17 -6.62 -1.65
CA LEU A 75 -14.62 -6.76 -3.04
C LEU A 75 -16.15 -6.83 -3.13
N MET A 76 -16.78 -7.63 -2.28
CA MET A 76 -18.22 -7.87 -2.29
C MET A 76 -19.03 -6.74 -1.65
N THR A 77 -18.52 -6.13 -0.58
CA THR A 77 -19.28 -5.15 0.22
C THR A 77 -19.06 -3.71 -0.20
N ASN A 78 -17.95 -3.39 -0.89
CA ASN A 78 -17.60 -2.02 -1.24
C ASN A 78 -17.25 -1.86 -2.73
N ILE A 79 -16.25 -2.58 -3.22
CA ILE A 79 -15.68 -2.34 -4.56
C ILE A 79 -16.68 -2.67 -5.68
N TRP A 80 -17.20 -3.89 -5.71
CA TRP A 80 -18.16 -4.29 -6.74
C TRP A 80 -19.47 -3.47 -6.68
N PRO A 81 -20.10 -3.23 -5.51
CA PRO A 81 -21.26 -2.35 -5.42
C PRO A 81 -21.02 -0.95 -6.01
N ASN A 82 -19.85 -0.34 -5.79
CA ASN A 82 -19.53 0.96 -6.37
C ASN A 82 -19.42 0.92 -7.90
N ILE A 83 -18.80 -0.12 -8.46
CA ILE A 83 -18.73 -0.35 -9.92
C ILE A 83 -20.14 -0.56 -10.49
N GLN A 84 -20.96 -1.38 -9.83
CA GLN A 84 -22.34 -1.66 -10.23
C GLN A 84 -23.23 -0.41 -10.17
N ALA A 85 -23.03 0.46 -9.18
CA ALA A 85 -23.71 1.75 -9.09
C ALA A 85 -23.38 2.63 -10.31
N SER A 86 -22.11 2.69 -10.74
CA SER A 86 -21.73 3.40 -11.96
C SER A 86 -22.37 2.82 -13.22
N PHE A 87 -22.51 1.50 -13.32
CA PHE A 87 -23.24 0.85 -14.42
C PHE A 87 -24.73 1.22 -14.47
N SER A 88 -25.32 1.51 -13.31
CA SER A 88 -26.74 1.87 -13.18
C SER A 88 -27.02 3.33 -13.50
N ARG A 89 -25.98 4.15 -13.79
CA ARG A 89 -26.14 5.56 -14.17
C ARG A 89 -27.06 5.68 -15.40
N PRO A 90 -28.06 6.58 -15.37
CA PRO A 90 -28.96 6.77 -16.50
C PRO A 90 -28.22 7.42 -17.69
N VAL A 91 -28.49 6.88 -18.87
CA VAL A 91 -28.04 7.38 -20.18
C VAL A 91 -29.23 7.37 -21.15
N ILE A 92 -29.24 8.31 -22.10
CA ILE A 92 -30.22 8.42 -23.17
C ILE A 92 -29.67 7.69 -24.38
N VAL A 93 -30.36 6.64 -24.78
CA VAL A 93 -30.06 5.88 -26.02
C VAL A 93 -31.30 5.92 -26.88
N ASN A 94 -31.17 6.45 -28.10
CA ASN A 94 -32.29 6.62 -29.04
C ASN A 94 -33.50 7.35 -28.42
N GLY A 95 -33.26 8.39 -27.62
CA GLY A 95 -34.30 9.18 -26.96
C GLY A 95 -34.99 8.50 -25.78
N LYS A 96 -34.52 7.33 -25.32
CA LYS A 96 -35.04 6.65 -24.13
C LYS A 96 -33.97 6.57 -23.04
N GLN A 97 -34.36 6.89 -21.81
CA GLN A 97 -33.49 6.72 -20.64
C GLN A 97 -33.38 5.24 -20.27
N ARG A 98 -32.16 4.76 -20.11
CA ARG A 98 -31.82 3.41 -19.62
C ARG A 98 -30.54 3.44 -18.77
N ALA A 99 -30.21 2.37 -18.08
CA ALA A 99 -28.92 2.24 -17.43
C ALA A 99 -27.78 2.12 -18.47
N MET A 100 -26.59 2.61 -18.11
CA MET A 100 -25.39 2.48 -18.95
C MET A 100 -25.10 1.01 -19.28
N LEU A 101 -25.19 0.12 -18.28
CA LEU A 101 -25.22 -1.33 -18.47
C LEU A 101 -26.36 -1.92 -17.63
N GLU A 102 -27.19 -2.76 -18.23
CA GLU A 102 -28.34 -3.37 -17.58
C GLU A 102 -28.02 -4.78 -17.05
N TYR A 103 -28.33 -5.04 -15.79
CA TYR A 103 -28.19 -6.37 -15.19
C TYR A 103 -29.14 -7.37 -15.88
N GLY A 104 -28.65 -8.58 -16.18
CA GLY A 104 -29.38 -9.62 -16.92
C GLY A 104 -29.36 -9.43 -18.44
N ILE A 105 -29.06 -8.23 -18.94
CA ILE A 105 -28.96 -7.94 -20.37
C ILE A 105 -27.50 -7.81 -20.79
N ASP A 106 -26.75 -6.91 -20.16
CA ASP A 106 -25.36 -6.59 -20.51
C ASP A 106 -24.35 -7.30 -19.62
N TYR A 107 -24.69 -7.61 -18.37
CA TYR A 107 -23.86 -8.38 -17.45
C TYR A 107 -24.70 -9.18 -16.44
N VAL A 108 -24.12 -10.23 -15.87
CA VAL A 108 -24.66 -11.01 -14.74
C VAL A 108 -23.57 -11.23 -13.71
N VAL A 109 -23.97 -11.45 -12.45
CA VAL A 109 -23.07 -11.60 -11.30
C VAL A 109 -23.45 -12.87 -10.57
N GLY A 110 -22.49 -13.73 -10.23
CA GLY A 110 -22.76 -14.89 -9.39
C GLY A 110 -23.34 -16.10 -10.12
N GLU A 111 -23.66 -15.98 -11.41
CA GLU A 111 -24.49 -16.95 -12.14
C GLU A 111 -23.68 -18.11 -12.73
N ALA A 112 -24.07 -19.34 -12.37
CA ALA A 112 -23.49 -20.55 -12.97
C ALA A 112 -24.09 -20.85 -14.34
N LYS A 113 -25.37 -20.48 -14.56
CA LYS A 113 -26.09 -20.66 -15.83
C LYS A 113 -26.30 -19.29 -16.47
N LEU A 114 -25.62 -19.06 -17.60
CA LEU A 114 -25.71 -17.78 -18.31
C LEU A 114 -27.03 -17.64 -19.08
N PRO A 115 -27.55 -16.41 -19.23
CA PRO A 115 -28.66 -16.14 -20.14
C PRO A 115 -28.36 -16.60 -21.57
N SER A 116 -29.39 -17.01 -22.32
CA SER A 116 -29.21 -17.61 -23.65
C SER A 116 -28.58 -16.68 -24.68
N HIS A 117 -28.72 -15.37 -24.51
CA HIS A 117 -28.13 -14.35 -25.39
C HIS A 117 -26.68 -13.99 -25.02
N PHE A 118 -26.12 -14.59 -23.98
CA PHE A 118 -24.72 -14.39 -23.62
C PHE A 118 -23.82 -15.31 -24.42
N ARG A 119 -22.71 -14.76 -24.93
CA ARG A 119 -21.59 -15.58 -25.42
C ARG A 119 -20.95 -16.31 -24.23
N ARG A 120 -20.62 -17.59 -24.40
CA ARG A 120 -19.89 -18.34 -23.38
C ARG A 120 -18.45 -17.83 -23.25
N PRO A 121 -17.93 -17.64 -22.02
CA PRO A 121 -16.52 -17.37 -21.81
C PRO A 121 -15.64 -18.48 -22.39
N ARG A 122 -14.40 -18.15 -22.73
CA ARG A 122 -13.41 -19.09 -23.26
C ARG A 122 -13.12 -20.22 -22.28
N TYR A 123 -13.02 -19.88 -21.00
CA TYR A 123 -12.75 -20.83 -19.94
C TYR A 123 -14.02 -21.08 -19.11
N PRO A 124 -14.23 -22.31 -18.59
CA PRO A 124 -15.33 -22.58 -17.69
C PRO A 124 -15.31 -21.71 -16.43
N ILE A 125 -16.50 -21.25 -16.03
CA ILE A 125 -16.70 -20.44 -14.82
C ILE A 125 -16.64 -21.36 -13.60
N ALA A 126 -15.45 -21.56 -13.05
CA ALA A 126 -15.27 -22.46 -11.90
C ALA A 126 -15.84 -21.90 -10.59
N TYR A 127 -15.84 -20.57 -10.43
CA TYR A 127 -16.28 -19.89 -9.23
C TYR A 127 -17.37 -18.87 -9.58
N ALA A 128 -18.55 -19.36 -9.95
CA ALA A 128 -19.66 -18.52 -10.38
C ALA A 128 -19.99 -17.39 -9.39
N LYS A 129 -20.04 -17.71 -8.08
CA LYS A 129 -20.30 -16.77 -6.98
C LYS A 129 -19.33 -15.58 -6.91
N HIS A 130 -18.15 -15.70 -7.50
CA HIS A 130 -17.08 -14.69 -7.49
C HIS A 130 -16.77 -14.18 -8.89
N SER A 131 -17.75 -14.26 -9.79
CA SER A 131 -17.58 -13.95 -11.20
C SER A 131 -18.66 -12.99 -11.68
N ILE A 132 -18.26 -12.02 -12.47
CA ILE A 132 -19.11 -11.16 -13.28
C ILE A 132 -18.88 -11.53 -14.73
N ILE A 133 -19.95 -11.81 -15.45
CA ILE A 133 -19.89 -12.20 -16.87
C ILE A 133 -20.62 -11.13 -17.67
N PHE A 134 -20.01 -10.67 -18.74
CA PHE A 134 -20.60 -9.71 -19.67
C PHE A 134 -21.24 -10.45 -20.85
N ARG A 135 -22.20 -9.80 -21.52
CA ARG A 135 -22.96 -10.38 -22.65
C ARG A 135 -22.06 -10.91 -23.76
N ASN A 136 -20.91 -10.29 -23.98
CA ASN A 136 -19.91 -10.71 -24.98
C ASN A 136 -18.99 -11.87 -24.50
N GLY A 137 -19.28 -12.45 -23.33
CA GLY A 137 -18.55 -13.56 -22.73
C GLY A 137 -17.31 -13.15 -21.94
N ALA A 138 -16.95 -11.87 -21.89
CA ALA A 138 -15.86 -11.43 -21.03
C ALA A 138 -16.17 -11.77 -19.57
N HIS A 139 -15.16 -12.23 -18.85
CA HIS A 139 -15.29 -12.75 -17.50
C HIS A 139 -14.40 -11.94 -16.57
N LEU A 140 -15.00 -11.23 -15.61
CA LEU A 140 -14.28 -10.55 -14.54
C LEU A 140 -14.39 -11.40 -13.26
N GLN A 141 -13.26 -11.96 -12.81
CA GLN A 141 -13.20 -12.78 -11.60
C GLN A 141 -12.66 -11.96 -10.42
N LEU A 142 -13.32 -12.08 -9.27
CA LEU A 142 -12.87 -11.48 -8.02
C LEU A 142 -11.69 -12.28 -7.44
N VAL A 143 -10.64 -11.57 -7.04
CA VAL A 143 -9.40 -12.15 -6.51
C VAL A 143 -8.96 -11.39 -5.25
N SER A 144 -8.78 -12.13 -4.16
CA SER A 144 -8.18 -11.60 -2.93
C SER A 144 -6.68 -11.89 -2.91
N SER A 145 -5.86 -10.86 -2.69
CA SER A 145 -4.40 -11.05 -2.59
C SER A 145 -3.97 -11.81 -1.32
N ASP A 146 -4.81 -11.86 -0.28
CA ASP A 146 -4.59 -12.70 0.90
C ASP A 146 -4.97 -14.18 0.72
N GLN A 147 -5.72 -14.52 -0.34
CA GLN A 147 -6.07 -15.90 -0.69
C GLN A 147 -5.46 -16.30 -2.05
N PRO A 148 -4.16 -16.61 -2.07
CA PRO A 148 -3.40 -16.78 -3.31
C PRO A 148 -3.83 -17.99 -4.15
N GLU A 149 -4.53 -18.97 -3.57
CA GLU A 149 -5.06 -20.13 -4.31
C GLU A 149 -6.10 -19.73 -5.37
N SER A 150 -6.76 -18.58 -5.19
CA SER A 150 -7.79 -18.08 -6.12
C SER A 150 -7.27 -17.78 -7.55
N VAL A 151 -5.95 -17.57 -7.69
CA VAL A 151 -5.27 -17.26 -8.95
C VAL A 151 -4.60 -18.51 -9.56
N ALA A 152 -4.33 -19.53 -8.74
CA ALA A 152 -3.56 -20.70 -9.16
C ALA A 152 -4.21 -21.42 -10.36
N GLY A 153 -3.42 -21.63 -11.42
CA GLY A 153 -3.86 -22.32 -12.65
C GLY A 153 -4.77 -21.51 -13.58
N ARG A 154 -5.00 -20.22 -13.33
CA ARG A 154 -5.78 -19.34 -14.21
C ARG A 154 -4.88 -18.55 -15.16
N ASN A 155 -5.38 -18.26 -16.35
CA ASN A 155 -4.73 -17.40 -17.33
C ASN A 155 -5.69 -16.25 -17.66
N ALA A 156 -5.39 -15.06 -17.14
CA ALA A 156 -6.15 -13.84 -17.43
C ALA A 156 -5.44 -13.00 -18.49
N VAL A 157 -6.10 -11.93 -18.94
CA VAL A 157 -5.59 -10.99 -19.94
C VAL A 157 -5.38 -9.58 -19.38
N HIS A 158 -5.99 -9.23 -18.24
CA HIS A 158 -5.86 -7.92 -17.60
C HIS A 158 -6.16 -8.01 -16.09
N ALA A 159 -5.58 -7.11 -15.29
CA ALA A 159 -5.87 -6.98 -13.88
C ALA A 159 -6.33 -5.56 -13.50
N PHE A 160 -7.45 -5.46 -12.79
CA PHE A 160 -7.92 -4.26 -12.11
C PHE A 160 -7.56 -4.38 -10.63
N VAL A 161 -6.78 -3.45 -10.08
CA VAL A 161 -6.35 -3.46 -8.68
C VAL A 161 -6.94 -2.25 -7.97
N GLU A 162 -7.86 -2.49 -7.05
CA GLU A 162 -8.48 -1.47 -6.21
C GLU A 162 -7.75 -1.39 -4.87
N GLU A 163 -7.62 -0.19 -4.33
CA GLU A 163 -6.86 0.13 -3.11
C GLU A 163 -5.46 -0.50 -3.11
N MET A 164 -4.64 -0.17 -4.12
CA MET A 164 -3.31 -0.77 -4.32
C MET A 164 -2.46 -0.82 -3.05
N LYS A 165 -2.52 0.21 -2.21
CA LYS A 165 -1.75 0.32 -0.96
C LYS A 165 -2.06 -0.74 0.10
N HIS A 166 -3.24 -1.36 0.02
CA HIS A 166 -3.63 -2.45 0.91
C HIS A 166 -3.22 -3.82 0.37
N ASN A 167 -2.86 -3.91 -0.91
CA ASN A 167 -2.44 -5.14 -1.54
C ASN A 167 -0.93 -5.32 -1.38
N SER A 168 -0.49 -6.53 -1.05
CA SER A 168 0.93 -6.86 -1.04
C SER A 168 1.48 -6.87 -2.48
N GLY A 169 2.35 -5.90 -2.79
CA GLY A 169 2.99 -5.79 -4.11
C GLY A 169 3.78 -7.03 -4.47
N GLU A 170 4.48 -7.62 -3.50
CA GLU A 170 5.22 -8.88 -3.63
C GLU A 170 4.31 -10.03 -4.13
N LYS A 171 3.14 -10.21 -3.49
CA LYS A 171 2.18 -11.26 -3.90
C LYS A 171 1.61 -10.99 -5.29
N LEU A 172 1.28 -9.73 -5.61
CA LEU A 172 0.77 -9.37 -6.93
C LEU A 172 1.81 -9.63 -8.03
N LYS A 173 3.05 -9.18 -7.85
CA LYS A 173 4.14 -9.32 -8.82
C LYS A 173 4.60 -10.76 -8.99
N SER A 174 4.62 -11.56 -7.93
CA SER A 174 5.08 -12.96 -8.00
C SER A 174 4.02 -13.96 -8.45
N ARG A 175 2.72 -13.68 -8.25
CA ARG A 175 1.64 -14.65 -8.50
C ARG A 175 0.60 -14.16 -9.50
N LEU A 176 0.16 -12.92 -9.40
CA LEU A 176 -0.96 -12.40 -10.20
C LEU A 176 -0.50 -11.91 -11.57
N PHE A 177 0.47 -11.01 -11.64
CA PHE A 177 0.95 -10.47 -12.92
C PHE A 177 1.50 -11.55 -13.86
N PRO A 178 2.26 -12.56 -13.40
CA PRO A 178 2.70 -13.66 -14.27
C PRO A 178 1.55 -14.52 -14.82
N SER A 179 0.36 -14.46 -14.23
CA SER A 179 -0.84 -15.15 -14.72
C SER A 179 -1.58 -14.40 -15.83
N LEU A 180 -1.19 -13.15 -16.11
CA LEU A 180 -1.70 -12.34 -17.22
C LEU A 180 -1.07 -12.78 -18.54
N ARG A 181 -1.37 -13.99 -18.99
CA ARG A 181 -0.78 -14.64 -20.18
C ARG A 181 -1.80 -15.39 -21.06
N GLY A 182 -3.09 -15.13 -20.84
CA GLY A 182 -4.22 -15.77 -21.51
C GLY A 182 -4.38 -15.39 -22.99
N GLY A 183 -5.58 -15.58 -23.55
CA GLY A 183 -5.91 -15.06 -24.88
C GLY A 183 -5.45 -15.87 -26.10
N SER A 184 -6.18 -15.72 -27.21
CA SER A 184 -5.73 -16.12 -28.56
C SER A 184 -4.73 -15.13 -29.16
N ALA A 185 -4.14 -15.48 -30.31
CA ALA A 185 -3.26 -14.58 -31.05
C ALA A 185 -3.90 -13.21 -31.38
N ASP A 186 -5.22 -13.17 -31.64
CA ASP A 186 -5.93 -11.91 -31.89
C ASP A 186 -6.08 -11.07 -30.62
N ILE A 187 -6.43 -11.69 -29.49
CA ILE A 187 -6.51 -11.01 -28.19
C ILE A 187 -5.16 -10.42 -27.80
N ARG A 188 -4.07 -11.13 -28.10
CA ARG A 188 -2.69 -10.66 -27.86
C ARG A 188 -2.30 -9.43 -28.67
N ARG A 189 -3.13 -8.94 -29.59
CA ARG A 189 -2.94 -7.67 -30.30
C ARG A 189 -3.56 -6.48 -29.58
N SER A 190 -4.43 -6.73 -28.60
CA SER A 190 -5.03 -5.68 -27.77
C SER A 190 -3.94 -4.86 -27.06
N ALA A 191 -4.16 -3.55 -26.97
CA ALA A 191 -3.31 -2.66 -26.18
C ALA A 191 -3.44 -2.91 -24.67
N TYR A 192 -4.49 -3.62 -24.23
CA TYR A 192 -4.74 -3.94 -22.81
C TYR A 192 -4.26 -5.33 -22.41
N TYR A 193 -3.82 -6.15 -23.36
CA TYR A 193 -3.33 -7.50 -23.08
C TYR A 193 -2.09 -7.45 -22.18
N GLU A 194 -2.06 -8.30 -21.14
CA GLU A 194 -1.07 -8.31 -20.04
C GLU A 194 -1.02 -6.99 -19.23
N GLY A 195 -2.05 -6.16 -19.38
CA GLY A 195 -2.11 -4.84 -18.74
C GLY A 195 -2.62 -4.87 -17.31
N VAL A 196 -2.37 -3.75 -16.62
CA VAL A 196 -2.79 -3.48 -15.24
C VAL A 196 -3.50 -2.13 -15.19
N THR A 197 -4.59 -2.06 -14.44
CA THR A 197 -5.26 -0.82 -14.06
C THR A 197 -5.36 -0.76 -12.55
N GLY A 198 -4.50 0.01 -11.92
CA GLY A 198 -4.43 0.16 -10.48
C GLY A 198 -4.87 1.55 -10.02
N VAL A 199 -5.68 1.61 -8.97
CA VAL A 199 -6.10 2.86 -8.33
C VAL A 199 -5.91 2.77 -6.81
N SER A 200 -5.41 3.85 -6.21
CA SER A 200 -5.23 3.96 -4.76
C SER A 200 -5.09 5.42 -4.37
N ASP A 201 -5.33 5.80 -3.12
CA ASP A 201 -4.67 7.00 -2.58
C ASP A 201 -3.22 6.68 -2.17
N THR A 202 -2.49 7.72 -1.76
CA THR A 202 -1.09 7.64 -1.34
C THR A 202 -0.95 6.70 -0.13
N ALA A 203 0.05 5.83 -0.18
CA ALA A 203 0.32 4.87 0.89
C ALA A 203 0.92 5.56 2.13
N ARG A 204 0.41 5.19 3.31
CA ARG A 204 1.01 5.46 4.61
C ARG A 204 1.90 4.31 5.00
N VAL A 205 3.13 4.38 4.51
CA VAL A 205 4.19 3.41 4.78
C VAL A 205 4.45 3.28 6.29
N ASP A 206 4.30 4.38 7.03
CA ASP A 206 4.30 4.47 8.50
C ASP A 206 3.09 3.80 9.18
N LEU A 207 2.06 3.40 8.45
CA LEU A 207 0.92 2.64 8.98
C LEU A 207 0.86 1.21 8.44
N GLY A 208 1.96 0.73 7.86
CA GLY A 208 2.06 -0.63 7.29
C GLY A 208 1.34 -0.78 5.95
N GLU A 209 1.01 0.32 5.26
CA GLU A 209 0.56 0.27 3.86
C GLU A 209 1.76 0.06 2.91
N ASP A 210 1.49 -0.53 1.75
CA ASP A 210 2.50 -0.94 0.76
C ASP A 210 2.52 0.04 -0.42
N ASP A 211 3.65 0.69 -0.67
CA ASP A 211 3.85 1.70 -1.72
C ASP A 211 4.43 1.12 -3.02
N TRP A 212 4.39 -0.20 -3.22
CA TRP A 212 4.97 -0.92 -4.36
C TRP A 212 4.65 -0.35 -5.75
N PHE A 213 3.56 0.40 -5.91
CA PHE A 213 3.13 0.99 -7.17
C PHE A 213 3.89 2.27 -7.51
N GLU A 214 4.48 2.95 -6.53
CA GLU A 214 5.24 4.19 -6.73
C GLU A 214 6.48 3.99 -7.61
N GLU A 215 7.08 2.79 -7.61
CA GLU A 215 8.23 2.46 -8.46
C GLU A 215 7.93 2.65 -9.96
N TYR A 216 6.65 2.56 -10.36
CA TYR A 216 6.24 2.70 -11.76
C TYR A 216 6.27 4.16 -12.23
N GLU A 217 6.33 5.13 -11.32
CA GLU A 217 6.57 6.54 -11.66
C GLU A 217 7.90 6.72 -12.38
N ASN A 218 8.95 6.00 -11.92
CA ASN A 218 10.28 6.04 -12.52
C ASN A 218 10.39 5.20 -13.80
N LYS A 219 9.45 4.27 -14.03
CA LYS A 219 9.38 3.43 -15.24
C LYS A 219 8.57 4.07 -16.37
N MET A 220 7.94 5.22 -16.11
CA MET A 220 7.14 5.93 -17.10
C MET A 220 8.02 6.69 -18.10
N ASP A 221 7.94 6.34 -19.38
CA ASP A 221 8.50 7.12 -20.47
C ASP A 221 7.61 8.33 -20.76
N ARG A 222 8.03 9.50 -20.29
CA ARG A 222 7.26 10.76 -20.44
C ARG A 222 7.06 11.15 -21.90
N TRP A 223 8.06 10.93 -22.75
CA TRP A 223 7.98 11.31 -24.16
C TRP A 223 6.94 10.43 -24.89
N LEU A 224 6.97 9.12 -24.65
CA LEU A 224 5.95 8.21 -25.19
C LEU A 224 4.53 8.61 -24.74
N ILE A 225 4.36 9.00 -23.47
CA ILE A 225 3.06 9.42 -22.95
C ILE A 225 2.56 10.71 -23.62
N GLU A 226 3.44 11.69 -23.84
CA GLU A 226 3.12 12.94 -24.54
C GLU A 226 2.73 12.69 -26.00
N GLU A 227 3.44 11.80 -26.70
CA GLU A 227 3.11 11.37 -28.06
C GLU A 227 1.75 10.65 -28.11
N ILE A 228 1.50 9.73 -27.18
CA ILE A 228 0.20 9.05 -27.05
C ILE A 228 -0.92 10.06 -26.85
N ALA A 229 -0.74 11.05 -25.96
CA ALA A 229 -1.73 12.08 -25.70
C ALA A 229 -2.02 12.90 -26.98
N SER A 230 -0.96 13.34 -27.67
CA SER A 230 -1.06 14.13 -28.90
C SER A 230 -1.80 13.38 -30.01
N VAL A 231 -1.41 12.13 -30.27
CA VAL A 231 -2.04 11.29 -31.30
C VAL A 231 -3.46 10.91 -30.91
N SER A 232 -3.73 10.61 -29.63
CA SER A 232 -5.08 10.30 -29.13
C SER A 232 -6.04 11.48 -29.33
N LEU A 233 -5.62 12.70 -29.00
CA LEU A 233 -6.41 13.91 -29.23
C LEU A 233 -6.71 14.12 -30.72
N ALA A 234 -5.71 13.98 -31.59
CA ALA A 234 -5.88 14.13 -33.04
C ALA A 234 -6.83 13.07 -33.63
N ILE A 235 -6.75 11.82 -33.17
CA ILE A 235 -7.68 10.75 -33.55
C ILE A 235 -9.09 11.06 -33.06
N ASN A 236 -9.27 11.44 -31.80
CA ASN A 236 -10.58 11.77 -31.23
C ASN A 236 -11.24 12.94 -31.98
N GLN A 237 -10.47 13.98 -32.29
CA GLN A 237 -10.94 15.11 -33.10
C GLN A 237 -11.35 14.65 -34.51
N SER A 238 -10.56 13.77 -35.13
CA SER A 238 -10.87 13.22 -36.46
C SER A 238 -12.16 12.40 -36.44
N LEU A 239 -12.34 11.52 -35.46
CA LEU A 239 -13.54 10.69 -35.30
C LEU A 239 -14.79 11.55 -35.06
N TYR A 240 -14.68 12.57 -34.21
CA TYR A 240 -15.76 13.52 -33.99
C TYR A 240 -16.12 14.28 -35.27
N ARG A 241 -15.12 14.75 -36.04
CA ARG A 241 -15.35 15.40 -37.32
C ARG A 241 -16.06 14.47 -38.31
N GLN A 242 -15.63 13.21 -38.42
CA GLN A 242 -16.31 12.21 -39.25
C GLN A 242 -17.79 12.04 -38.88
N PHE A 243 -18.10 11.98 -37.58
CA PHE A 243 -19.48 11.94 -37.12
C PHE A 243 -20.28 13.18 -37.56
N THR A 244 -19.72 14.38 -37.39
CA THR A 244 -20.39 15.62 -37.82
C THR A 244 -20.63 15.66 -39.32
N LEU A 245 -19.66 15.21 -40.12
CA LEU A 245 -19.74 15.12 -41.58
C LEU A 245 -20.84 14.13 -42.03
N GLN A 246 -20.96 12.97 -41.38
CA GLN A 246 -22.04 12.02 -41.68
C GLN A 246 -23.43 12.63 -41.43
N ARG A 247 -23.56 13.47 -40.40
CA ARG A 247 -24.81 14.17 -40.10
C ARG A 247 -25.11 15.27 -41.12
N GLU A 248 -24.10 16.03 -41.52
CA GLU A 248 -24.23 17.02 -42.60
C GLU A 248 -24.65 16.35 -43.90
N LEU A 249 -24.06 15.20 -44.23
CA LEU A 249 -24.39 14.41 -45.43
C LEU A 249 -25.85 13.96 -45.44
N ARG A 250 -26.42 13.56 -44.29
CA ARG A 250 -27.84 13.19 -44.17
C ARG A 250 -28.80 14.36 -44.40
N LYS A 251 -28.35 15.60 -44.16
CA LYS A 251 -29.19 16.81 -44.24
C LYS A 251 -29.07 17.52 -45.58
N THR A 252 -27.93 17.45 -46.24
CA THR A 252 -27.67 18.15 -47.50
C THR A 252 -28.03 17.30 -48.72
N LYS A 253 -28.60 17.94 -49.75
CA LYS A 253 -28.82 17.35 -51.08
C LYS A 253 -27.97 18.00 -52.17
N ASN A 254 -27.11 18.96 -51.79
CA ASN A 254 -26.27 19.69 -52.73
C ASN A 254 -25.09 18.81 -53.18
N PRO A 255 -24.95 18.47 -54.48
CA PRO A 255 -23.90 17.58 -54.97
C PRO A 255 -22.47 18.06 -54.65
N ILE A 256 -22.22 19.38 -54.68
CA ILE A 256 -20.90 19.97 -54.43
C ILE A 256 -20.52 19.80 -52.95
N THR A 257 -21.47 20.04 -52.05
CA THR A 257 -21.27 19.86 -50.61
C THR A 257 -21.07 18.38 -50.28
N MET A 258 -21.85 17.49 -50.90
CA MET A 258 -21.70 16.05 -50.73
C MET A 258 -20.31 15.56 -51.15
N GLU A 259 -19.80 16.04 -52.28
CA GLU A 259 -18.46 15.66 -52.77
C GLU A 259 -17.34 16.20 -51.86
N LYS A 260 -17.46 17.43 -51.35
CA LYS A 260 -16.53 17.97 -50.35
C LYS A 260 -16.50 17.12 -49.07
N ILE A 261 -17.68 16.73 -48.57
CA ILE A 261 -17.81 15.85 -47.40
C ILE A 261 -17.14 14.50 -47.67
N ARG A 262 -17.37 13.91 -48.85
CA ARG A 262 -16.75 12.63 -49.24
C ARG A 262 -15.22 12.72 -49.21
N LEU A 263 -14.64 13.72 -49.85
CA LEU A 263 -13.18 13.93 -49.91
C LEU A 263 -12.57 14.19 -48.53
N GLU A 264 -13.22 14.99 -47.68
CA GLU A 264 -12.76 15.22 -46.31
C GLU A 264 -12.83 13.92 -45.49
N ASN A 265 -13.92 13.17 -45.60
CA ASN A 265 -14.09 11.90 -44.89
C ASN A 265 -13.06 10.85 -45.32
N GLU A 266 -12.70 10.79 -46.61
CA GLU A 266 -11.61 9.93 -47.10
C GLU A 266 -10.25 10.28 -46.49
N ARG A 267 -9.92 11.58 -46.40
CA ARG A 267 -8.69 12.04 -45.74
C ARG A 267 -8.66 11.66 -44.26
N LEU A 268 -9.77 11.88 -43.55
CA LEU A 268 -9.89 11.51 -42.14
C LEU A 268 -9.81 9.99 -41.94
N ASN A 269 -10.45 9.20 -42.81
CA ASN A 269 -10.37 7.75 -42.79
C ASN A 269 -8.94 7.25 -42.99
N ALA A 270 -8.22 7.82 -43.95
CA ALA A 270 -6.82 7.48 -44.20
C ALA A 270 -5.91 7.83 -43.00
N PHE A 271 -6.17 8.97 -42.34
CA PHE A 271 -5.47 9.37 -41.12
C PHE A 271 -5.75 8.37 -39.98
N VAL A 272 -7.03 8.08 -39.69
CA VAL A 272 -7.42 7.16 -38.62
C VAL A 272 -6.90 5.75 -38.88
N ALA A 273 -7.02 5.24 -40.10
CA ALA A 273 -6.53 3.90 -40.46
C ALA A 273 -5.01 3.76 -40.29
N ARG A 274 -4.24 4.85 -40.52
CA ARG A 274 -2.80 4.87 -40.30
C ARG A 274 -2.43 4.95 -38.82
N TRP A 275 -3.09 5.82 -38.07
CA TRP A 275 -2.65 6.18 -36.71
C TRP A 275 -3.28 5.34 -35.61
N LYS A 276 -4.50 4.81 -35.80
CA LYS A 276 -5.15 3.94 -34.80
C LYS A 276 -4.31 2.70 -34.43
N PRO A 277 -3.75 1.91 -35.37
CA PRO A 277 -2.91 0.78 -35.00
C PRO A 277 -1.58 1.20 -34.34
N ARG A 278 -1.01 2.34 -34.77
CA ARG A 278 0.21 2.90 -34.16
C ARG A 278 -0.03 3.36 -32.72
N LEU A 279 -1.16 4.02 -32.48
CA LEU A 279 -1.58 4.41 -31.13
C LEU A 279 -1.79 3.18 -30.23
N ALA A 280 -2.38 2.12 -30.76
CA ALA A 280 -2.54 0.87 -30.01
C ALA A 280 -1.17 0.26 -29.65
N ASP A 281 -0.21 0.26 -30.57
CA ASP A 281 1.16 -0.22 -30.33
C ASP A 281 1.93 0.64 -29.30
N MET A 282 1.82 1.97 -29.41
CA MET A 282 2.39 2.89 -28.40
C MET A 282 1.78 2.61 -27.02
N ARG A 283 0.45 2.51 -26.93
CA ARG A 283 -0.25 2.22 -25.66
C ARG A 283 0.15 0.88 -25.09
N ARG A 284 0.30 -0.15 -25.91
CA ARG A 284 0.69 -1.50 -25.50
C ARG A 284 1.99 -1.52 -24.69
N ASN A 285 2.93 -0.64 -25.04
CA ASN A 285 4.24 -0.56 -24.40
C ASN A 285 4.32 0.53 -23.33
N ALA A 286 3.22 1.25 -23.06
CA ALA A 286 3.20 2.38 -22.17
C ALA A 286 2.84 1.99 -20.73
N ILE A 287 3.61 2.54 -19.79
CA ILE A 287 3.29 2.63 -18.37
C ILE A 287 2.95 4.09 -18.09
N TYR A 288 1.76 4.38 -17.59
CA TYR A 288 1.38 5.71 -17.13
C TYR A 288 1.17 5.71 -15.64
N TYR A 289 1.96 6.55 -14.96
CA TYR A 289 1.81 6.84 -13.55
C TYR A 289 1.26 8.26 -13.40
N ILE A 290 0.18 8.42 -12.63
CA ILE A 290 -0.40 9.74 -12.37
C ILE A 290 -0.75 9.89 -10.90
N ARG A 291 -0.19 10.93 -10.26
CA ARG A 291 -0.51 11.33 -8.90
C ARG A 291 -1.35 12.61 -8.89
N ALA A 292 -2.43 12.63 -8.11
CA ALA A 292 -3.35 13.78 -8.06
C ALA A 292 -3.97 13.99 -6.68
N SER A 293 -4.06 15.27 -6.29
CA SER A 293 -4.74 15.67 -5.05
C SER A 293 -6.24 15.85 -5.27
N SER A 294 -7.01 15.88 -4.17
CA SER A 294 -8.45 16.11 -4.18
C SER A 294 -8.82 17.49 -4.75
N PHE A 295 -7.86 18.42 -4.79
CA PHE A 295 -8.04 19.76 -5.35
C PHE A 295 -8.35 19.74 -6.86
N CYS A 296 -8.08 18.65 -7.58
CA CYS A 296 -8.54 18.50 -8.96
C CYS A 296 -10.08 18.53 -9.08
N ASN A 297 -10.80 18.24 -7.98
CA ASN A 297 -12.26 18.30 -7.86
C ASN A 297 -12.73 19.48 -7.00
N LYS A 298 -11.90 20.52 -6.80
CA LYS A 298 -12.23 21.63 -5.89
C LYS A 298 -13.56 22.32 -6.23
N ASP A 299 -13.91 22.40 -7.51
CA ASP A 299 -15.12 23.08 -7.98
C ASP A 299 -16.38 22.26 -7.68
N ILE A 300 -16.25 20.94 -7.52
CA ILE A 300 -17.35 20.04 -7.12
C ILE A 300 -17.43 19.92 -5.60
N LEU A 301 -16.29 19.73 -4.94
CA LEU A 301 -16.22 19.50 -3.48
C LEU A 301 -16.48 20.79 -2.68
N GLY A 302 -16.08 21.93 -3.23
CA GLY A 302 -16.20 23.23 -2.60
C GLY A 302 -15.25 23.45 -1.42
N PRO A 303 -15.00 24.71 -1.01
CA PRO A 303 -14.04 25.05 0.04
C PRO A 303 -14.41 24.48 1.42
N LYS A 304 -15.70 24.30 1.69
CA LYS A 304 -16.19 23.73 2.96
C LYS A 304 -15.66 22.32 3.18
N PHE A 305 -15.65 21.47 2.14
CA PHE A 305 -15.13 20.10 2.24
C PHE A 305 -13.67 20.09 2.71
N PHE A 306 -12.80 20.86 2.05
CA PHE A 306 -11.38 20.91 2.40
C PHE A 306 -11.15 21.47 3.80
N LYS A 307 -11.90 22.50 4.20
CA LYS A 307 -11.83 23.04 5.56
C LYS A 307 -12.23 21.98 6.58
N THR A 308 -13.34 21.28 6.37
CA THR A 308 -13.76 20.20 7.27
C THR A 308 -12.73 19.07 7.34
N GLN A 309 -12.14 18.65 6.22
CA GLN A 309 -11.08 17.64 6.24
C GLN A 309 -9.85 18.12 7.00
N LEU A 310 -9.42 19.37 6.82
CA LEU A 310 -8.30 19.96 7.53
C LEU A 310 -8.56 20.08 9.05
N ASP A 311 -9.79 20.40 9.44
CA ASP A 311 -10.18 20.54 10.85
C ASP A 311 -10.40 19.17 11.54
N THR A 312 -10.64 18.10 10.77
CA THR A 312 -10.98 16.75 11.29
C THR A 312 -9.79 15.79 11.29
N LEU A 313 -8.97 15.83 10.25
CA LEU A 313 -7.81 14.97 10.09
C LEU A 313 -6.59 15.62 10.74
N ASP A 314 -5.66 14.81 11.25
CA ASP A 314 -4.33 15.33 11.53
C ASP A 314 -3.64 15.79 10.24
N MET A 315 -2.62 16.63 10.37
CA MET A 315 -1.95 17.22 9.22
C MET A 315 -1.36 16.17 8.28
N ASP A 316 -0.84 15.06 8.80
CA ASP A 316 -0.21 14.03 7.97
C ASP A 316 -1.25 13.21 7.21
N GLU A 317 -2.36 12.85 7.86
CA GLU A 317 -3.50 12.22 7.20
C GLU A 317 -4.12 13.16 6.16
N PHE A 318 -4.23 14.46 6.44
CA PHE A 318 -4.68 15.44 5.46
C PHE A 318 -3.73 15.53 4.25
N LEU A 319 -2.43 15.66 4.48
CA LEU A 319 -1.43 15.76 3.42
C LEU A 319 -1.43 14.50 2.54
N THR A 320 -1.48 13.31 3.12
CA THR A 320 -1.52 12.06 2.37
C THR A 320 -2.88 11.82 1.70
N ALA A 321 -3.97 11.81 2.46
CA ALA A 321 -5.28 11.38 1.97
C ALA A 321 -5.99 12.42 1.09
N ILE A 322 -5.71 13.72 1.28
CA ILE A 322 -6.36 14.83 0.55
C ILE A 322 -5.39 15.48 -0.43
N CYS A 323 -4.16 15.79 -0.02
CA CYS A 323 -3.19 16.48 -0.87
C CYS A 323 -2.36 15.55 -1.76
N ALA A 324 -2.45 14.23 -1.58
CA ALA A 324 -1.59 13.24 -2.26
C ALA A 324 -0.09 13.54 -2.10
N ILE A 325 0.28 13.99 -0.90
CA ILE A 325 1.67 14.21 -0.50
C ILE A 325 2.13 12.95 0.21
N ARG A 326 3.10 12.28 -0.42
CA ARG A 326 3.81 11.15 0.18
C ARG A 326 4.55 11.65 1.40
N HIS A 327 4.37 10.94 2.50
CA HIS A 327 5.20 11.16 3.66
C HIS A 327 6.61 10.72 3.27
N LYS A 328 7.50 11.69 3.03
CA LYS A 328 8.90 11.35 2.77
C LYS A 328 9.42 10.72 4.03
N GLU A 329 9.94 9.51 3.92
CA GLU A 329 10.82 8.97 4.94
C GLU A 329 11.78 10.07 5.38
N VAL A 330 12.01 10.17 6.68
CA VAL A 330 12.85 11.24 7.23
C VAL A 330 14.21 11.17 6.53
N THR A 331 14.59 12.24 5.83
CA THR A 331 15.83 12.28 5.03
C THR A 331 17.08 12.09 5.89
N ASN A 332 16.98 12.24 7.20
CA ASN A 332 18.03 12.05 8.16
C ASN A 332 17.62 10.93 9.14
N LYS A 333 17.71 9.65 8.72
CA LYS A 333 17.29 8.51 9.58
C LYS A 333 18.35 8.18 10.62
N PHE A 334 17.91 7.76 11.81
CA PHE A 334 18.82 7.13 12.77
C PHE A 334 19.19 5.69 12.35
N PHE A 335 18.25 4.94 11.78
CA PHE A 335 18.45 3.56 11.33
C PHE A 335 18.78 3.50 9.82
N THR A 336 19.94 4.07 9.44
CA THR A 336 20.30 4.28 8.02
C THR A 336 20.47 3.01 7.19
N THR A 337 20.80 1.88 7.81
CA THR A 337 21.03 0.59 7.13
C THR A 337 19.88 -0.40 7.32
N TYR A 338 18.77 0.03 7.93
CA TYR A 338 17.59 -0.82 8.11
C TYR A 338 16.77 -0.90 6.83
N ASP A 339 16.73 -2.11 6.27
CA ASP A 339 15.91 -2.51 5.12
C ASP A 339 14.76 -3.44 5.56
N ARG A 340 13.52 -3.15 5.13
CA ARG A 340 12.32 -3.93 5.51
C ARG A 340 12.38 -5.36 4.99
N GLU A 341 12.68 -5.54 3.70
CA GLU A 341 12.69 -6.86 3.06
C GLU A 341 13.77 -7.78 3.65
N ARG A 342 14.89 -7.19 4.08
CA ARG A 342 16.01 -7.92 4.66
C ARG A 342 15.85 -8.21 6.15
N HIS A 343 15.34 -7.26 6.93
CA HIS A 343 15.35 -7.33 8.39
C HIS A 343 14.02 -7.71 9.01
N GLN A 344 12.94 -7.83 8.23
CA GLN A 344 11.64 -8.28 8.73
C GLN A 344 11.32 -9.69 8.25
N PHE A 345 10.58 -10.45 9.06
CA PHE A 345 9.99 -11.71 8.63
C PHE A 345 8.47 -11.69 8.83
N LYS A 346 7.77 -12.34 7.91
CA LYS A 346 6.30 -12.35 7.82
C LYS A 346 5.67 -13.68 8.25
N ASP A 347 6.48 -14.72 8.45
CA ASP A 347 6.03 -16.08 8.72
C ASP A 347 5.89 -16.39 10.23
N SER A 348 5.31 -15.43 10.96
CA SER A 348 5.24 -15.37 12.43
C SER A 348 4.49 -16.53 13.05
N TYR A 349 3.40 -17.00 12.43
CA TYR A 349 2.45 -17.90 13.07
C TYR A 349 2.50 -19.36 12.60
N ILE A 350 2.18 -20.27 13.51
CA ILE A 350 1.93 -21.70 13.24
C ILE A 350 0.43 -21.87 12.93
N TYR A 351 0.02 -21.51 11.71
CA TYR A 351 -1.39 -21.54 11.28
C TYR A 351 -2.07 -22.90 11.46
N ASP A 352 -1.36 -24.02 11.27
CA ASP A 352 -1.92 -25.37 11.46
C ASP A 352 -2.44 -25.62 12.89
N GLN A 353 -1.94 -24.90 13.89
CA GLN A 353 -2.45 -24.97 15.27
C GLN A 353 -3.63 -24.02 15.49
N ILE A 354 -3.57 -22.82 14.90
CA ILE A 354 -4.62 -21.80 15.01
C ILE A 354 -5.91 -22.29 14.32
N LEU A 355 -5.79 -22.90 13.15
CA LEU A 355 -6.93 -23.39 12.34
C LEU A 355 -7.65 -24.61 12.95
N LYS A 356 -7.08 -25.24 13.99
CA LYS A 356 -7.72 -26.35 14.72
C LYS A 356 -8.71 -25.88 15.80
N LEU A 357 -8.74 -24.59 16.09
CA LEU A 357 -9.58 -24.00 17.14
C LEU A 357 -10.98 -23.66 16.60
N ASN A 358 -12.01 -23.91 17.39
CA ASN A 358 -13.39 -23.60 17.01
C ASN A 358 -13.72 -22.14 17.32
N LEU A 359 -14.50 -21.50 16.44
CA LEU A 359 -14.94 -20.09 16.55
C LEU A 359 -15.82 -19.77 17.79
N LYS A 360 -16.16 -20.78 18.60
CA LYS A 360 -16.97 -20.62 19.82
C LYS A 360 -16.13 -20.50 21.09
N ASP A 361 -14.82 -20.73 21.00
CA ASP A 361 -13.91 -20.70 22.14
C ASP A 361 -13.26 -19.31 22.26
N HIS A 362 -13.03 -18.85 23.48
CA HIS A 362 -12.23 -17.65 23.72
C HIS A 362 -10.78 -17.91 23.27
N PHE A 363 -10.39 -17.34 22.13
CA PHE A 363 -9.03 -17.42 21.60
C PHE A 363 -8.17 -16.29 22.18
N THR A 364 -7.10 -16.67 22.88
CA THR A 364 -6.04 -15.74 23.28
C THR A 364 -4.77 -16.13 22.57
N LEU A 365 -4.19 -15.18 21.82
CA LEU A 365 -2.92 -15.35 21.16
C LEU A 365 -1.80 -15.32 22.23
N THR A 366 -1.07 -16.43 22.34
CA THR A 366 0.10 -16.57 23.21
C THR A 366 1.31 -17.03 22.42
N ALA A 367 2.49 -17.02 23.05
CA ALA A 367 3.76 -17.31 22.40
C ALA A 367 3.83 -18.71 21.75
N ARG A 368 3.02 -19.69 22.18
CA ARG A 368 2.94 -21.03 21.54
C ARG A 368 2.64 -20.98 20.05
N TYR A 369 1.95 -19.95 19.58
CA TYR A 369 1.54 -19.84 18.20
C TYR A 369 2.61 -19.18 17.34
N LEU A 370 3.70 -18.70 17.93
CA LEU A 370 4.81 -18.10 17.20
C LEU A 370 5.77 -19.18 16.69
N ARG A 371 6.00 -19.19 15.38
CA ARG A 371 6.94 -20.10 14.70
C ARG A 371 8.38 -19.89 15.16
N HIS A 372 8.76 -18.63 15.40
CA HIS A 372 10.12 -18.24 15.76
C HIS A 372 10.33 -18.10 17.28
N TYR A 373 9.39 -18.57 18.10
CA TYR A 373 9.56 -18.65 19.55
C TYR A 373 10.08 -20.02 19.98
N ASP A 374 11.14 -20.05 20.79
CA ASP A 374 11.62 -21.27 21.45
C ASP A 374 11.39 -21.17 22.96
N LYS A 375 10.48 -22.01 23.47
CA LYS A 375 10.12 -22.05 24.89
C LYS A 375 11.26 -22.42 25.86
N ARG A 376 12.38 -22.97 25.36
CA ARG A 376 13.55 -23.39 26.16
C ARG A 376 14.64 -22.32 26.23
N GLU A 377 14.61 -21.34 25.33
CA GLU A 377 15.56 -20.24 25.32
C GLU A 377 15.11 -19.11 26.27
N PRO A 378 16.05 -18.39 26.92
CA PRO A 378 15.70 -17.25 27.75
C PRO A 378 15.13 -16.10 26.90
N LEU A 379 14.40 -15.19 27.55
CA LEU A 379 13.93 -13.96 26.92
C LEU A 379 14.91 -12.82 27.18
N TYR A 380 15.31 -12.11 26.13
CA TYR A 380 16.10 -10.89 26.24
C TYR A 380 15.18 -9.69 26.00
N ILE A 381 15.08 -8.79 26.97
CA ILE A 381 14.09 -7.71 26.99
C ILE A 381 14.79 -6.36 27.09
N GLY A 382 14.54 -5.47 26.13
CA GLY A 382 14.86 -4.05 26.24
C GLY A 382 13.72 -3.29 26.90
N TYR A 383 14.02 -2.37 27.80
CA TYR A 383 13.01 -1.59 28.54
C TYR A 383 13.29 -0.09 28.45
N ASP A 384 12.31 0.68 27.96
CA ASP A 384 12.34 2.14 27.99
C ASP A 384 11.22 2.67 28.93
N PRO A 385 11.57 3.15 30.14
CA PRO A 385 10.61 3.65 31.13
C PRO A 385 10.10 5.06 30.81
N GLY A 386 9.01 5.47 31.47
CA GLY A 386 8.43 6.81 31.35
C GLY A 386 6.90 6.82 31.45
N ASN A 387 6.29 7.93 31.04
CA ASN A 387 4.82 8.04 30.95
C ASN A 387 4.24 7.17 29.82
N PHE A 388 5.06 6.91 28.80
CA PHE A 388 4.84 5.90 27.79
C PHE A 388 5.95 4.88 27.97
N GLN A 389 5.63 3.65 28.34
CA GLN A 389 6.60 2.59 28.64
C GLN A 389 6.59 1.58 27.52
N SER A 390 7.75 1.00 27.20
CA SER A 390 7.82 -0.01 26.15
C SER A 390 8.83 -1.13 26.45
N LEU A 391 8.51 -2.32 25.96
CA LEU A 391 9.36 -3.50 25.99
C LEU A 391 9.55 -4.06 24.58
N ILE A 392 10.79 -4.39 24.25
CA ILE A 392 11.12 -5.17 23.06
C ILE A 392 11.69 -6.51 23.51
N VAL A 393 11.08 -7.60 23.05
CA VAL A 393 11.46 -8.96 23.44
C VAL A 393 12.08 -9.70 22.26
N GLY A 394 13.23 -10.34 22.50
CA GLY A 394 13.90 -11.15 21.51
C GLY A 394 14.56 -12.41 22.05
N GLN A 395 14.94 -13.30 21.14
CA GLN A 395 15.66 -14.54 21.41
C GLN A 395 16.85 -14.71 20.47
N LYS A 396 17.94 -15.25 21.01
CA LYS A 396 19.08 -15.70 20.21
C LYS A 396 18.67 -16.97 19.44
N LYS A 397 19.05 -17.03 18.18
CA LYS A 397 18.87 -18.18 17.29
C LYS A 397 20.22 -18.60 16.71
N GLU A 398 20.29 -19.82 16.20
CA GLU A 398 21.46 -20.31 15.46
C GLU A 398 22.76 -20.13 16.26
N TYR A 399 22.75 -20.52 17.54
CA TYR A 399 23.90 -20.36 18.45
C TYR A 399 24.40 -18.92 18.58
N GLY A 400 23.49 -17.94 18.48
CA GLY A 400 23.79 -16.52 18.59
C GLY A 400 24.22 -15.84 17.30
N ARG A 401 24.21 -16.53 16.14
CA ARG A 401 24.46 -15.91 14.82
C ARG A 401 23.28 -15.08 14.31
N ARG A 402 22.10 -15.31 14.88
CA ARG A 402 20.87 -14.59 14.56
C ARG A 402 20.17 -14.17 15.84
N PHE A 403 19.54 -13.01 15.83
CA PHE A 403 18.73 -12.50 16.93
C PHE A 403 17.37 -12.08 16.42
N ASP A 404 16.33 -12.76 16.88
CA ASP A 404 14.97 -12.48 16.46
C ASP A 404 14.27 -11.65 17.53
N ILE A 405 13.81 -10.47 17.15
CA ILE A 405 12.86 -9.67 17.92
C ILE A 405 11.47 -10.19 17.58
N ILE A 406 10.81 -10.78 18.59
CA ILE A 406 9.61 -11.61 18.40
C ILE A 406 8.34 -10.99 18.97
N LYS A 407 8.46 -9.96 19.82
CA LYS A 407 7.28 -9.29 20.39
C LYS A 407 7.60 -7.88 20.89
N GLU A 408 6.66 -6.97 20.71
CA GLU A 408 6.61 -5.67 21.39
C GLU A 408 5.50 -5.62 22.44
N PHE A 409 5.73 -4.88 23.53
CA PHE A 409 4.71 -4.47 24.49
C PHE A 409 4.85 -3.00 24.80
N TRP A 410 3.75 -2.36 25.17
CA TRP A 410 3.75 -0.96 25.55
C TRP A 410 2.57 -0.63 26.46
N ALA A 411 2.70 0.46 27.23
CA ALA A 411 1.69 0.95 28.16
C ALA A 411 1.77 2.48 28.29
N TYR A 412 0.63 3.13 28.54
CA TYR A 412 0.55 4.56 28.84
C TYR A 412 -0.23 4.78 30.13
N ILE A 413 0.05 5.87 30.85
CA ILE A 413 -0.70 6.26 32.06
C ILE A 413 -2.22 6.25 31.75
N PRO A 414 -3.06 5.57 32.55
CA PRO A 414 -2.80 5.13 33.93
C PRO A 414 -2.15 3.75 34.11
N ASP A 415 -1.88 3.01 33.03
CA ASP A 415 -1.24 1.70 33.12
C ASP A 415 0.23 1.84 33.55
N ASP A 416 0.69 0.95 34.42
CA ASP A 416 2.02 0.97 35.04
C ASP A 416 2.87 -0.26 34.68
N GLN A 417 4.01 -0.43 35.36
CA GLN A 417 4.91 -1.58 35.19
C GLN A 417 4.23 -2.92 35.50
N GLN A 418 3.23 -2.96 36.39
CA GLN A 418 2.48 -4.18 36.70
C GLN A 418 1.60 -4.57 35.52
N ASN A 419 0.92 -3.62 34.89
CA ASN A 419 0.15 -3.86 33.67
C ASN A 419 1.06 -4.40 32.55
N LEU A 420 2.24 -3.81 32.38
CA LEU A 420 3.19 -4.24 31.34
C LEU A 420 3.74 -5.65 31.63
N ALA A 421 4.08 -5.96 32.88
CA ALA A 421 4.49 -7.30 33.31
C ALA A 421 3.35 -8.32 33.12
N GLN A 422 2.10 -7.93 33.37
CA GLN A 422 0.93 -8.76 33.13
C GLN A 422 0.77 -9.09 31.64
N GLN A 423 1.00 -8.13 30.73
CA GLN A 423 0.98 -8.39 29.28
C GLN A 423 2.06 -9.42 28.89
N VAL A 424 3.28 -9.27 29.41
CA VAL A 424 4.38 -10.23 29.20
C VAL A 424 4.00 -11.62 29.70
N PHE A 425 3.45 -11.72 30.91
CA PHE A 425 3.00 -13.00 31.47
C PHE A 425 1.83 -13.60 30.69
N SER A 426 0.85 -12.78 30.27
CA SER A 426 -0.29 -13.26 29.49
C SER A 426 0.13 -13.87 28.16
N PHE A 427 1.20 -13.33 27.55
CA PHE A 427 1.70 -13.81 26.27
C PHE A 427 2.71 -14.96 26.39
N PHE A 428 3.71 -14.87 27.26
CA PHE A 428 4.79 -15.86 27.39
C PHE A 428 4.65 -16.78 28.60
N GLY A 429 3.90 -16.37 29.62
CA GLY A 429 3.91 -16.97 30.95
C GLY A 429 3.50 -18.44 30.97
N THR A 430 2.43 -18.86 30.33
CA THR A 430 2.04 -20.27 30.36
C THR A 430 2.87 -21.15 29.43
N ASP A 431 3.46 -20.57 28.39
CA ASP A 431 4.16 -21.32 27.33
C ASP A 431 5.68 -21.45 27.56
N ALA A 432 6.28 -20.55 28.34
CA ALA A 432 7.71 -20.56 28.64
C ALA A 432 8.10 -21.71 29.59
N VAL A 433 9.01 -22.58 29.12
CA VAL A 433 9.68 -23.59 29.95
C VAL A 433 10.87 -22.97 30.67
N ASN A 434 11.65 -22.15 29.94
CA ASN A 434 12.70 -21.35 30.53
C ASN A 434 12.13 -20.02 31.01
N LYS A 435 12.21 -19.78 32.32
CA LYS A 435 11.67 -18.59 33.01
C LYS A 435 12.70 -17.49 33.18
N VAL A 436 13.86 -17.60 32.55
CA VAL A 436 14.92 -16.60 32.65
C VAL A 436 14.63 -15.42 31.72
N ILE A 437 14.67 -14.21 32.29
CA ILE A 437 14.62 -12.94 31.58
C ILE A 437 15.94 -12.19 31.80
N HIS A 438 16.56 -11.74 30.73
CA HIS A 438 17.66 -10.77 30.76
C HIS A 438 17.10 -9.39 30.41
N LEU A 439 17.00 -8.51 31.41
CA LEU A 439 16.38 -7.19 31.30
C LEU A 439 17.44 -6.10 31.11
N TYR A 440 17.33 -5.37 29.99
CA TYR A 440 18.22 -4.28 29.57
C TYR A 440 17.45 -2.96 29.56
N PRO A 441 17.49 -2.21 30.66
CA PRO A 441 16.83 -0.91 30.74
C PRO A 441 17.63 0.20 30.03
N ASP A 442 17.02 1.39 29.95
CA ASP A 442 17.69 2.62 29.54
C ASP A 442 18.97 2.87 30.36
N ARG A 443 20.04 3.17 29.64
CA ARG A 443 21.39 3.42 30.17
C ARG A 443 21.77 4.85 29.86
N ALA A 444 22.04 5.62 30.90
CA ALA A 444 22.20 7.06 30.81
C ALA A 444 23.37 7.52 29.92
N GLY A 445 23.07 8.47 29.04
CA GLY A 445 23.99 9.51 28.58
C GLY A 445 23.40 10.87 28.95
N ASN A 446 24.16 11.72 29.64
CA ASN A 446 23.79 13.10 30.02
C ASN A 446 22.44 13.28 30.76
N LYS A 447 22.05 12.37 31.67
CA LYS A 447 20.86 12.54 32.52
C LYS A 447 21.21 13.14 33.89
N THR A 448 20.30 13.92 34.46
CA THR A 448 20.41 14.47 35.82
C THR A 448 20.37 13.36 36.87
N LYS A 449 20.82 13.66 38.09
CA LYS A 449 20.81 12.69 39.21
C LYS A 449 19.40 12.17 39.52
N GLU A 450 18.40 13.05 39.47
CA GLU A 450 17.00 12.71 39.72
C GLU A 450 16.42 11.78 38.65
N GLU A 451 16.70 12.05 37.37
CA GLU A 451 16.28 11.17 36.26
C GLU A 451 16.92 9.78 36.34
N LEU A 452 18.19 9.72 36.77
CA LEU A 452 18.91 8.46 37.00
C LEU A 452 18.27 7.64 38.13
N GLU A 453 17.94 8.28 39.25
CA GLU A 453 17.26 7.64 40.38
C GLU A 453 15.88 7.13 39.96
N GLN A 454 15.13 7.89 39.16
CA GLN A 454 13.82 7.47 38.65
C GLN A 454 13.91 6.25 37.73
N ILE A 455 14.81 6.27 36.74
CA ILE A 455 15.00 5.13 35.80
C ILE A 455 15.43 3.87 36.55
N THR A 456 16.31 4.03 37.53
CA THR A 456 16.77 2.92 38.38
C THR A 456 15.58 2.34 39.16
N THR A 457 14.76 3.20 39.75
CA THR A 457 13.55 2.81 40.48
C THR A 457 12.53 2.12 39.58
N ASP A 458 12.27 2.65 38.39
CA ASP A 458 11.35 2.05 37.41
C ASP A 458 11.84 0.68 36.94
N SER A 459 13.15 0.53 36.72
CA SER A 459 13.77 -0.73 36.32
C SER A 459 13.70 -1.80 37.41
N LEU A 460 13.92 -1.41 38.67
CA LEU A 460 13.75 -2.29 39.83
C LEU A 460 12.28 -2.69 40.03
N THR A 461 11.36 -1.76 39.80
CA THR A 461 9.91 -2.00 39.86
C THR A 461 9.47 -2.98 38.78
N MET A 462 9.95 -2.80 37.54
CA MET A 462 9.68 -3.72 36.43
C MET A 462 10.27 -5.12 36.70
N LYS A 463 11.49 -5.19 37.23
CA LYS A 463 12.11 -6.45 37.67
C LYS A 463 11.21 -7.16 38.69
N ALA A 464 10.82 -6.46 39.76
CA ALA A 464 9.98 -7.02 40.81
C ALA A 464 8.60 -7.46 40.26
N ALA A 465 8.01 -6.69 39.35
CA ALA A 465 6.74 -7.04 38.71
C ALA A 465 6.85 -8.35 37.91
N LEU A 466 7.89 -8.52 37.09
CA LEU A 466 8.12 -9.75 36.33
C LEU A 466 8.43 -10.95 37.25
N GLU A 467 9.21 -10.74 38.31
CA GLU A 467 9.50 -11.78 39.31
C GLU A 467 8.24 -12.23 40.05
N SER A 468 7.29 -11.33 40.29
CA SER A 468 6.00 -11.68 40.92
C SER A 468 5.16 -12.68 40.09
N TYR A 469 5.37 -12.72 38.77
CA TYR A 469 4.76 -13.68 37.84
C TYR A 469 5.60 -14.97 37.66
N GLY A 470 6.65 -15.18 38.45
CA GLY A 470 7.45 -16.40 38.47
C GLY A 470 8.61 -16.44 37.47
N PHE A 471 9.00 -15.30 36.89
CA PHE A 471 10.23 -15.20 36.09
C PHE A 471 11.46 -15.00 36.98
N SER A 472 12.63 -15.48 36.54
CA SER A 472 13.92 -15.16 37.13
C SER A 472 14.58 -14.06 36.30
N VAL A 473 14.68 -12.85 36.85
CA VAL A 473 15.05 -11.66 36.08
C VAL A 473 16.46 -11.18 36.44
N PHE A 474 17.36 -11.21 35.45
CA PHE A 474 18.68 -10.60 35.54
C PHE A 474 18.63 -9.18 34.99
N LEU A 475 18.82 -8.19 35.87
CA LEU A 475 18.80 -6.78 35.52
C LEU A 475 20.23 -6.30 35.20
N TYR A 476 20.44 -5.78 33.98
CA TYR A 476 21.75 -5.36 33.48
C TYR A 476 22.00 -3.85 33.64
N ASN A 477 21.76 -3.34 34.86
CA ASN A 477 21.71 -1.91 35.15
C ASN A 477 22.81 -1.38 36.11
N ASP A 478 23.63 -2.22 36.73
CA ASP A 478 24.59 -1.77 37.75
C ASP A 478 26.02 -1.60 37.22
N GLY A 479 26.49 -0.34 37.19
CA GLY A 479 27.91 0.02 37.08
C GLY A 479 28.54 0.06 35.68
N ALA A 480 27.76 -0.06 34.61
CA ALA A 480 28.27 -0.01 33.24
C ALA A 480 28.61 1.44 32.77
N PRO A 481 29.64 1.62 31.93
CA PRO A 481 30.05 2.95 31.45
C PRO A 481 28.96 3.64 30.60
N THR A 482 28.94 4.99 30.67
CA THR A 482 28.02 5.88 29.92
C THR A 482 27.99 5.53 28.44
N ILE A 483 26.78 5.38 27.88
CA ILE A 483 26.59 5.14 26.45
C ILE A 483 26.34 6.49 25.77
N TYR A 484 27.17 6.82 24.80
CA TYR A 484 26.95 8.00 23.98
C TYR A 484 25.99 7.68 22.81
N HIS A 485 25.09 8.62 22.49
CA HIS A 485 24.13 8.47 21.40
C HIS A 485 24.77 8.13 20.03
N TRP A 486 25.99 8.62 19.76
CA TRP A 486 26.72 8.27 18.54
C TRP A 486 27.14 6.78 18.51
N GLN A 487 27.40 6.16 19.67
CA GLN A 487 27.72 4.73 19.77
C GLN A 487 26.47 3.88 19.51
N GLN A 488 25.31 4.33 19.97
CA GLN A 488 24.02 3.70 19.65
C GLN A 488 23.77 3.72 18.14
N PHE A 489 23.96 4.90 17.52
CA PHE A 489 23.83 5.07 16.06
C PHE A 489 24.79 4.13 15.32
N ARG A 490 26.07 4.11 15.70
CA ARG A 490 27.10 3.28 15.05
C ARG A 490 26.83 1.79 15.20
N LEU A 491 26.41 1.33 16.37
CA LEU A 491 26.05 -0.08 16.59
C LEU A 491 24.87 -0.49 15.70
N CYS A 492 23.81 0.31 15.65
CA CYS A 492 22.66 0.04 14.79
C CYS A 492 23.07 -0.02 13.32
N GLN A 493 23.90 0.93 12.89
CA GLN A 493 24.44 0.95 11.53
C GLN A 493 25.17 -0.35 11.19
N LEU A 494 26.04 -0.83 12.10
CA LEU A 494 26.83 -2.05 11.90
C LEU A 494 25.98 -3.33 11.93
N LEU A 495 25.01 -3.42 12.84
CA LEU A 495 24.09 -4.56 12.95
C LEU A 495 23.26 -4.73 11.67
N PHE A 496 22.60 -3.66 11.21
CA PHE A 496 21.72 -3.73 10.04
C PHE A 496 22.48 -3.66 8.69
N ALA A 497 23.75 -3.26 8.69
CA ALA A 497 24.59 -3.45 7.50
C ALA A 497 24.92 -4.93 7.25
N GLU A 498 24.95 -5.74 8.31
CA GLU A 498 25.35 -7.17 8.34
C GLU A 498 26.68 -7.45 7.62
N LYS A 499 27.64 -6.52 7.71
CA LYS A 499 28.97 -6.65 7.09
C LYS A 499 30.00 -7.32 8.00
N LEU A 500 29.77 -7.31 9.31
CA LEU A 500 30.69 -7.84 10.32
C LEU A 500 30.27 -9.25 10.74
N PRO A 501 31.08 -10.31 10.46
CA PRO A 501 30.73 -11.69 10.80
C PRO A 501 30.54 -11.96 12.31
N GLN A 502 31.18 -11.15 13.17
CA GLN A 502 31.06 -11.28 14.62
C GLN A 502 29.74 -10.75 15.19
N LEU A 503 29.00 -9.95 14.42
CA LEU A 503 27.68 -9.45 14.82
C LEU A 503 26.59 -10.38 14.29
N PRO A 504 25.50 -10.59 15.05
CA PRO A 504 24.40 -11.40 14.57
C PRO A 504 23.57 -10.67 13.52
N LYS A 505 22.88 -11.47 12.72
CA LYS A 505 21.78 -10.98 11.87
C LYS A 505 20.56 -10.70 12.75
N VAL A 506 20.11 -9.45 12.79
CA VAL A 506 18.91 -9.05 13.55
C VAL A 506 17.69 -9.15 12.65
N ARG A 507 16.64 -9.84 13.10
CA ARG A 507 15.36 -9.93 12.39
C ARG A 507 14.21 -9.52 13.29
N VAL A 508 13.18 -8.90 12.73
CA VAL A 508 12.00 -8.40 13.44
C VAL A 508 10.75 -9.08 12.91
N ASP A 509 9.93 -9.59 13.81
CA ASP A 509 8.60 -10.13 13.48
C ASP A 509 7.66 -8.99 13.07
N GLU A 510 7.30 -8.89 11.78
CA GLU A 510 6.45 -7.80 11.28
C GLU A 510 5.04 -7.86 11.87
N ASN A 511 4.51 -9.06 12.16
CA ASN A 511 3.14 -9.22 12.65
C ASN A 511 3.03 -8.99 14.17
N GLU A 512 4.07 -9.35 14.94
CA GLU A 512 4.09 -9.18 16.40
C GLU A 512 4.78 -7.90 16.87
N CYS A 513 5.53 -7.23 15.98
CA CYS A 513 6.16 -5.93 16.23
C CYS A 513 5.80 -4.85 15.19
N PRO A 514 4.52 -4.68 14.80
CA PRO A 514 4.12 -3.77 13.74
C PRO A 514 4.44 -2.30 14.08
N ASN A 515 4.34 -1.92 15.37
CA ASN A 515 4.62 -0.55 15.78
C ASN A 515 6.12 -0.27 15.76
N LEU A 516 6.97 -1.19 16.21
CA LEU A 516 8.43 -1.07 16.11
C LEU A 516 8.87 -0.94 14.65
N CYS A 517 8.35 -1.79 13.77
CA CYS A 517 8.66 -1.77 12.33
C CYS A 517 8.34 -0.41 11.70
N SER A 518 7.22 0.20 12.08
CA SER A 518 6.89 1.57 11.69
C SER A 518 7.85 2.59 12.32
N ALA A 519 7.99 2.55 13.64
CA ALA A 519 8.71 3.54 14.42
C ALA A 519 10.19 3.69 14.00
N ILE A 520 10.84 2.60 13.59
CA ILE A 520 12.21 2.59 13.07
C ILE A 520 12.36 3.52 11.85
N LEU A 521 11.35 3.61 10.99
CA LEU A 521 11.44 4.30 9.70
C LEU A 521 11.19 5.80 9.84
N VAL A 522 10.39 6.17 10.84
CA VAL A 522 10.06 7.57 11.16
C VAL A 522 11.00 8.17 12.22
N SER A 523 12.05 7.45 12.63
CA SER A 523 13.03 7.86 13.65
C SER A 523 14.08 8.85 13.11
N PRO A 524 14.00 10.16 13.42
CA PRO A 524 14.92 11.17 12.90
C PRO A 524 16.26 11.15 13.65
N LEU A 525 17.31 11.49 12.92
CA LEU A 525 18.61 11.86 13.43
C LEU A 525 18.67 13.38 13.66
N LYS A 526 18.99 13.80 14.88
CA LYS A 526 19.27 15.19 15.20
C LYS A 526 20.77 15.39 15.42
N LYS A 527 21.34 16.40 14.77
CA LYS A 527 22.74 16.82 14.93
C LYS A 527 22.76 18.15 15.69
N THR A 528 23.14 18.14 16.97
CA THR A 528 23.26 19.36 17.79
C THR A 528 24.71 19.51 18.24
N ASN A 529 25.38 20.62 17.91
CA ASN A 529 26.78 20.90 18.29
C ASN A 529 27.76 19.74 17.99
N GLY A 530 27.63 19.08 16.84
CA GLY A 530 28.45 17.93 16.45
C GLY A 530 28.10 16.61 17.14
N ARG A 531 27.09 16.56 18.01
CA ARG A 531 26.59 15.34 18.65
C ARG A 531 25.40 14.79 17.87
N ILE A 532 25.46 13.50 17.56
CA ILE A 532 24.38 12.73 16.96
C ILE A 532 23.44 12.26 18.07
N GLU A 533 22.14 12.50 17.95
CA GLU A 533 21.11 11.98 18.84
C GLU A 533 19.86 11.53 18.06
N LEU A 534 19.11 10.60 18.65
CA LEU A 534 17.78 10.21 18.17
C LEU A 534 16.79 11.32 18.55
N ASP A 535 16.06 11.87 17.58
CA ASP A 535 15.13 12.96 17.83
C ASP A 535 13.85 12.43 18.52
N LYS A 536 13.71 12.73 19.81
CA LYS A 536 12.53 12.38 20.63
C LYS A 536 11.39 13.41 20.57
N SER A 537 11.44 14.39 19.66
CA SER A 537 10.42 15.46 19.60
C SER A 537 9.02 14.97 19.22
N SER A 538 8.89 13.83 18.52
CA SER A 538 7.60 13.22 18.17
C SER A 538 6.84 12.70 19.40
N GLU A 539 7.54 12.22 20.44
CA GLU A 539 6.93 11.71 21.67
C GLU A 539 6.05 12.76 22.39
N LYS A 540 6.35 14.06 22.20
CA LYS A 540 5.60 15.18 22.78
C LYS A 540 4.43 15.66 21.92
N LYS A 541 4.46 15.39 20.61
CA LYS A 541 3.51 15.94 19.62
C LYS A 541 2.38 14.95 19.29
N GLU A 542 2.66 13.65 19.32
CA GLU A 542 1.72 12.61 18.92
C GLU A 542 0.64 12.33 19.98
N GLU A 543 -0.59 12.09 19.52
CA GLU A 543 -1.70 11.62 20.36
C GLU A 543 -1.42 10.22 20.94
N LEU A 544 -1.83 9.99 22.19
CA LEU A 544 -1.50 8.78 22.97
C LEU A 544 -1.71 7.45 22.21
N LYS A 545 -2.77 7.34 21.39
CA LYS A 545 -3.11 6.12 20.66
C LYS A 545 -2.18 5.79 19.49
N ARG A 546 -1.52 6.79 18.89
CA ARG A 546 -0.64 6.61 17.72
C ARG A 546 0.84 6.59 18.09
N ARG A 547 1.17 6.91 19.35
CA ARG A 547 2.55 6.95 19.85
C ARG A 547 3.37 5.67 19.59
N PRO A 548 2.84 4.45 19.76
CA PRO A 548 3.66 3.26 19.57
C PRO A 548 4.30 3.18 18.18
N GLY A 549 3.53 3.41 17.11
CA GLY A 549 4.03 3.30 15.74
C GLY A 549 4.77 4.53 15.21
N LEU A 550 4.60 5.70 15.85
CA LEU A 550 5.07 6.99 15.30
C LEU A 550 6.12 7.70 16.16
N THR A 551 6.57 7.08 17.25
CA THR A 551 7.54 7.70 18.18
C THR A 551 8.77 6.82 18.41
N THR A 552 9.80 7.42 19.00
CA THR A 552 11.11 6.79 19.19
C THR A 552 11.20 5.92 20.45
N GLN A 553 10.11 5.70 21.18
CA GLN A 553 10.09 4.89 22.42
C GLN A 553 10.42 3.40 22.16
N LEU A 554 9.70 2.74 21.25
CA LEU A 554 9.98 1.34 20.90
C LEU A 554 11.38 1.16 20.27
N PRO A 555 11.80 2.02 19.33
CA PRO A 555 13.19 2.03 18.85
C PRO A 555 14.22 2.23 19.98
N SER A 556 13.93 3.05 20.98
CA SER A 556 14.82 3.27 22.13
C SER A 556 14.99 1.99 22.97
N ALA A 557 13.87 1.31 23.31
CA ALA A 557 13.92 0.01 23.97
C ALA A 557 14.70 -1.05 23.15
N MET A 558 14.54 -1.06 21.83
CA MET A 558 15.34 -1.92 20.93
C MET A 558 16.84 -1.58 21.00
N ILE A 559 17.20 -0.29 20.98
CA ILE A 559 18.59 0.15 21.07
C ILE A 559 19.21 -0.33 22.40
N TYR A 560 18.51 -0.19 23.53
CA TYR A 560 19.02 -0.62 24.83
C TYR A 560 19.29 -2.13 24.88
N LEU A 561 18.39 -2.92 24.31
CA LEU A 561 18.56 -4.36 24.15
C LEU A 561 19.78 -4.71 23.31
N LEU A 562 19.87 -4.17 22.09
CA LEU A 562 20.94 -4.49 21.14
C LEU A 562 22.29 -4.02 21.65
N TYR A 563 22.34 -2.84 22.27
CA TYR A 563 23.56 -2.33 22.88
C TYR A 563 24.00 -3.20 24.04
N GLY A 564 23.08 -3.54 24.95
CA GLY A 564 23.37 -4.42 26.07
C GLY A 564 23.90 -5.80 25.69
N LEU A 565 23.50 -6.30 24.52
CA LEU A 565 23.93 -7.60 24.01
C LEU A 565 25.26 -7.56 23.23
N TYR A 566 25.49 -6.51 22.44
CA TYR A 566 26.50 -6.56 21.37
C TYR A 566 27.54 -5.45 21.39
N SER A 567 27.39 -4.41 22.24
CA SER A 567 28.39 -3.33 22.33
C SER A 567 29.79 -3.87 22.65
N ASP A 568 29.85 -4.91 23.48
CA ASP A 568 31.10 -5.46 23.96
C ASP A 568 31.90 -6.20 22.90
N ILE A 569 31.21 -6.74 21.89
CA ILE A 569 31.81 -7.45 20.75
C ILE A 569 32.56 -6.46 19.83
N ILE A 570 32.08 -5.21 19.78
CA ILE A 570 32.59 -4.18 18.87
C ILE A 570 33.21 -2.98 19.62
N LYS A 571 33.77 -3.20 20.82
CA LYS A 571 34.38 -2.13 21.62
C LYS A 571 35.42 -1.32 20.85
N LYS A 572 36.20 -1.96 19.96
CA LYS A 572 37.21 -1.29 19.15
C LYS A 572 36.56 -0.32 18.17
N GLU A 573 35.50 -0.75 17.49
CA GLU A 573 34.73 0.03 16.54
C GLU A 573 33.88 1.15 17.19
N LEU A 574 33.67 1.07 18.52
CA LEU A 574 32.98 2.08 19.34
C LEU A 574 33.94 2.96 20.17
N SER A 575 35.27 2.82 19.97
CA SER A 575 36.29 3.51 20.78
C SER A 575 36.87 4.78 20.15
N SER A 576 36.71 4.99 18.84
CA SER A 576 37.10 6.21 18.14
C SER A 576 35.88 6.93 17.58
N LEU A 577 35.77 8.24 17.83
CA LEU A 577 34.81 9.09 17.13
C LEU A 577 35.19 9.06 15.64
N PRO A 578 34.29 8.71 14.71
CA PRO A 578 34.61 8.80 13.30
C PRO A 578 34.86 10.26 12.92
N ASP A 579 36.00 10.56 12.30
CA ASP A 579 36.30 11.88 11.74
C ASP A 579 35.37 12.21 10.55
N ASP A 580 34.82 11.17 9.90
CA ASP A 580 33.80 11.26 8.86
C ASP A 580 32.67 10.27 9.14
N LEU A 581 31.50 10.80 9.49
CA LEU A 581 30.25 10.03 9.49
C LEU A 581 29.72 10.03 8.07
N PRO A 582 29.59 8.88 7.40
CA PRO A 582 29.08 8.84 6.04
C PRO A 582 27.69 9.48 5.99
N GLU A 583 27.54 10.48 5.12
CA GLU A 583 26.24 11.05 4.78
C GLU A 583 25.40 10.01 4.02
N ASN A 584 24.08 10.17 4.09
CA ASN A 584 23.13 9.20 3.55
C ASN A 584 23.49 8.84 2.10
N ILE A 585 23.71 7.56 1.84
CA ILE A 585 23.78 7.06 0.47
C ILE A 585 22.34 7.07 -0.04
N THR A 586 21.99 8.09 -0.82
CA THR A 586 20.85 8.02 -1.73
C THR A 586 21.08 6.85 -2.68
N ILE A 587 20.25 5.81 -2.58
CA ILE A 587 20.02 4.87 -3.69
C ILE A 587 18.94 5.47 -4.57
#